data_AF-A0A9W8HPY5-F1
#
_entry.id   AF-A0A9W8HPY5-F1
#
_cell.length_a   1.000
_cell.length_b   1.000
_cell.length_c   1.000
_cell.angle_alpha   90.00
_cell.angle_beta   90.00
_cell.angle_gamma   90.00
#
_symmetry.space_group_name_H-M   'P 1'
#
loop_
_entity.id
_entity.type
_entity.pdbx_description
1 polymer ?
#
loop_
_entity_poly.entity_id
_entity_poly.type
_entity_poly.pdbx_seq_one_letter_code
_entity_poly.pdbx_strand_id
1 'polypeptide(L)'
;MYSLNEGPNDENSGITKDNKALYDYAEKASVNMGLALSTIPPSIQEVSQNTLKEFGPDIAFMATPHSQAVMMNFFVGLLNARSILEIGTFTGLSAIYLAHALKRNGVAPGPDDSGYVPLTCLDMSKVFTRHARQNIDISGLSDYVNIIVGDARQEILNLNGHKFDFIYIDADKNSYKKYYNSILDLGLLSKNGLMVFDNTALWKTVEFMDKPIDDVETVVIEDIPSEDLTRKQLGRVAHDFNEYIRNDSRTEVVMFPVFTGVTFVRVLE
;
A
#
# COMPACT_ATOMS: atom_id res chain seq x y z
N MET A 1 -18.23 -12.40 -10.24
CA MET A 1 -17.84 -12.97 -8.94
C MET A 1 -16.34 -13.18 -8.98
N TYR A 2 -15.56 -12.25 -8.41
CA TYR A 2 -14.14 -12.47 -8.21
C TYR A 2 -14.01 -13.35 -6.98
N SER A 3 -13.99 -14.67 -7.19
CA SER A 3 -13.31 -15.55 -6.25
C SER A 3 -11.85 -15.15 -6.27
N LEU A 4 -11.19 -15.10 -5.12
CA LEU A 4 -9.76 -15.33 -5.06
C LEU A 4 -9.52 -16.64 -5.81
N ASN A 5 -9.18 -16.55 -7.10
CA ASN A 5 -8.92 -17.71 -7.92
C ASN A 5 -7.62 -18.29 -7.43
N GLU A 6 -7.72 -19.56 -7.04
CA GLU A 6 -6.67 -20.52 -6.76
C GLU A 6 -5.41 -20.24 -7.58
N GLY A 7 -4.45 -19.56 -6.98
CA GLY A 7 -3.05 -19.70 -7.37
C GLY A 7 -2.59 -21.13 -7.04
N PRO A 8 -1.63 -21.69 -7.77
CA PRO A 8 -1.18 -23.05 -7.54
C PRO A 8 -0.58 -23.16 -6.13
N ASN A 9 -1.21 -24.00 -5.30
CA ASN A 9 -0.89 -24.34 -3.91
C ASN A 9 -1.38 -23.35 -2.84
N ASP A 10 -2.60 -23.62 -2.37
CA ASP A 10 -3.29 -23.06 -1.18
C ASP A 10 -2.55 -23.31 0.15
N GLU A 11 -1.43 -24.05 0.14
CA GLU A 11 -0.50 -24.16 1.28
C GLU A 11 0.36 -22.90 1.49
N ASN A 12 0.45 -22.00 0.50
CA ASN A 12 1.32 -20.82 0.54
C ASN A 12 0.69 -19.56 1.13
N SER A 13 -0.64 -19.54 1.40
CA SER A 13 -1.34 -18.35 1.89
C SER A 13 -1.25 -18.19 3.42
N GLY A 14 -0.90 -19.26 4.15
CA GLY A 14 -0.93 -19.28 5.63
C GLY A 14 -2.35 -19.18 6.22
N ILE A 15 -3.37 -19.19 5.36
CA ILE A 15 -4.78 -19.13 5.73
C ILE A 15 -5.25 -20.58 5.88
N THR A 16 -5.56 -21.01 7.11
CA THR A 16 -6.26 -22.29 7.31
C THR A 16 -7.61 -22.25 6.57
N LYS A 17 -8.15 -23.41 6.18
CA LYS A 17 -9.47 -23.45 5.52
C LYS A 17 -10.56 -22.69 6.29
N ASP A 18 -10.51 -22.72 7.62
CA ASP A 18 -11.43 -21.97 8.49
C ASP A 18 -11.18 -20.44 8.44
N ASN A 19 -9.92 -20.00 8.40
CA ASN A 19 -9.58 -18.58 8.23
C ASN A 19 -9.97 -18.06 6.83
N LYS A 20 -9.95 -18.91 5.80
CA LYS A 20 -10.33 -18.52 4.43
C LYS A 20 -11.82 -18.23 4.34
N ALA A 21 -12.66 -19.08 4.95
CA ALA A 21 -14.10 -18.87 4.97
C ALA A 21 -14.47 -17.56 5.70
N LEU A 22 -13.78 -17.25 6.79
CA LEU A 22 -13.95 -15.97 7.51
C LEU A 22 -13.53 -14.78 6.66
N TYR A 23 -12.39 -14.87 5.96
CA TYR A 23 -11.94 -13.82 5.05
C TYR A 23 -12.92 -13.61 3.90
N ASP A 24 -13.32 -14.68 3.21
CA ASP A 24 -14.29 -14.65 2.11
C ASP A 24 -15.64 -14.07 2.59
N TYR A 25 -16.06 -14.40 3.82
CA TYR A 25 -17.25 -13.82 4.43
C TYR A 25 -17.08 -12.32 4.68
N ALA A 26 -15.99 -11.89 5.33
CA ALA A 26 -15.73 -10.49 5.62
C ALA A 26 -15.67 -9.63 4.34
N GLU A 27 -15.03 -10.15 3.29
CA GLU A 27 -14.99 -9.50 1.98
C GLU A 27 -16.39 -9.37 1.39
N LYS A 28 -17.16 -10.47 1.29
CA LYS A 28 -18.53 -10.44 0.73
C LYS A 28 -19.50 -9.58 1.55
N ALA A 29 -19.33 -9.54 2.87
CA ALA A 29 -20.16 -8.75 3.77
C ALA A 29 -19.82 -7.25 3.72
N SER A 30 -18.56 -6.90 3.42
CA SER A 30 -18.08 -5.50 3.45
C SER A 30 -17.99 -4.86 2.07
N VAL A 31 -17.76 -5.66 1.02
CA VAL A 31 -17.58 -5.20 -0.35
C VAL A 31 -18.43 -6.02 -1.30
N ASN A 32 -19.40 -5.33 -1.91
CA ASN A 32 -20.17 -5.88 -3.02
C ASN A 32 -19.87 -5.08 -4.28
N MET A 33 -19.01 -5.64 -5.14
CA MET A 33 -18.60 -5.01 -6.41
C MET A 33 -19.75 -4.84 -7.42
N GLY A 34 -20.91 -5.47 -7.17
CA GLY A 34 -22.13 -5.29 -7.95
C GLY A 34 -23.05 -4.16 -7.45
N LEU A 35 -22.75 -3.58 -6.28
CA LEU A 35 -23.46 -2.41 -5.78
C LEU A 35 -22.69 -1.14 -6.14
N ALA A 36 -23.43 -0.08 -6.49
CA ALA A 36 -22.89 1.26 -6.63
C ALA A 36 -22.61 1.86 -5.23
N LEU A 37 -21.55 1.37 -4.57
CA LEU A 37 -21.05 2.00 -3.36
C LEU A 37 -20.22 3.22 -3.74
N SER A 38 -20.46 4.35 -3.09
CA SER A 38 -19.71 5.58 -3.36
C SER A 38 -18.20 5.44 -3.12
N THR A 39 -17.76 4.43 -2.37
CA THR A 39 -16.35 4.09 -2.11
C THR A 39 -15.70 3.27 -3.24
N ILE A 40 -16.47 2.71 -4.17
CA ILE A 40 -15.97 1.88 -5.27
C ILE A 40 -15.90 2.71 -6.55
N PRO A 41 -14.71 2.93 -7.13
CA PRO A 41 -14.57 3.60 -8.41
C PRO A 41 -15.32 2.85 -9.52
N PRO A 42 -16.12 3.53 -10.36
CA PRO A 42 -16.90 2.85 -11.41
C PRO A 42 -16.07 2.03 -12.40
N SER A 43 -14.83 2.46 -12.69
CA SER A 43 -13.90 1.82 -13.64
C SER A 43 -13.19 0.59 -13.08
N ILE A 44 -13.34 0.28 -11.80
CA ILE A 44 -12.39 -0.61 -11.12
C ILE A 44 -12.41 -2.06 -11.64
N GLN A 45 -13.56 -2.54 -12.10
CA GLN A 45 -13.66 -3.87 -12.69
C GLN A 45 -12.85 -3.97 -13.99
N GLU A 46 -12.93 -2.92 -14.83
CA GLU A 46 -12.15 -2.83 -16.06
C GLU A 46 -10.65 -2.74 -15.76
N VAL A 47 -10.26 -1.94 -14.76
CA VAL A 47 -8.87 -1.79 -14.31
C VAL A 47 -8.27 -3.13 -13.84
N SER A 48 -9.02 -3.89 -13.03
CA SER A 48 -8.60 -5.23 -12.59
C SER A 48 -8.45 -6.19 -13.78
N GLN A 49 -9.36 -6.13 -14.76
CA GLN A 49 -9.29 -6.95 -15.97
C GLN A 49 -8.10 -6.58 -16.86
N ASN A 50 -7.82 -5.29 -17.02
CA ASN A 50 -6.66 -4.81 -17.79
C ASN A 50 -5.35 -5.32 -17.18
N THR A 51 -5.22 -5.23 -15.85
CA THR A 51 -4.05 -5.74 -15.12
C THR A 51 -3.90 -7.25 -15.32
N LEU A 52 -4.98 -8.01 -15.13
CA LEU A 52 -4.97 -9.47 -15.30
C LEU A 52 -4.66 -9.90 -16.74
N LYS A 53 -5.23 -9.20 -17.72
CA LYS A 53 -5.03 -9.51 -19.14
C LYS A 53 -3.61 -9.26 -19.59
N GLU A 54 -2.99 -8.17 -19.12
CA GLU A 54 -1.65 -7.79 -19.52
C GLU A 54 -0.58 -8.66 -18.85
N PHE A 55 -0.71 -8.91 -17.55
CA PHE A 55 0.36 -9.50 -16.75
C PHE A 55 0.10 -10.95 -16.32
N GLY A 56 -1.10 -11.47 -16.59
CA GLY A 56 -1.51 -12.79 -16.13
C GLY A 56 -1.71 -12.87 -14.62
N PRO A 57 -2.26 -13.99 -14.12
CA PRO A 57 -2.57 -14.17 -12.70
C PRO A 57 -1.33 -14.15 -11.80
N ASP A 58 -0.19 -14.65 -12.29
CA ASP A 58 1.06 -14.78 -11.53
C ASP A 58 1.75 -13.45 -11.21
N ILE A 59 1.31 -12.33 -11.80
CA ILE A 59 1.81 -10.99 -11.51
C ILE A 59 0.66 -10.09 -11.04
N ALA A 60 -0.53 -10.24 -11.61
CA ALA A 60 -1.70 -9.45 -11.23
C ALA A 60 -2.14 -9.65 -9.78
N PHE A 61 -1.74 -10.76 -9.13
CA PHE A 61 -2.00 -10.97 -7.70
C PHE A 61 -1.36 -9.91 -6.78
N MET A 62 -0.34 -9.18 -7.26
CA MET A 62 0.27 -8.07 -6.52
C MET A 62 -0.64 -6.84 -6.41
N ALA A 63 -1.73 -6.76 -7.19
CA ALA A 63 -2.67 -5.66 -7.07
C ALA A 63 -3.37 -5.70 -5.70
N THR A 64 -3.51 -4.54 -5.07
CA THR A 64 -4.19 -4.42 -3.78
C THR A 64 -5.60 -5.02 -3.84
N PRO A 65 -5.99 -5.90 -2.89
CA PRO A 65 -7.35 -6.43 -2.83
C PRO A 65 -8.39 -5.32 -2.75
N HIS A 66 -9.53 -5.49 -3.42
CA HIS A 66 -10.60 -4.48 -3.43
C HIS A 66 -11.09 -4.12 -2.03
N SER A 67 -11.21 -5.11 -1.14
CA SER A 67 -11.58 -4.91 0.26
C SER A 67 -10.59 -4.05 1.04
N GLN A 68 -9.29 -4.22 0.81
CA GLN A 68 -8.25 -3.37 1.38
C GLN A 68 -8.31 -1.95 0.79
N ALA A 69 -8.49 -1.82 -0.52
CA ALA A 69 -8.59 -0.52 -1.17
C ALA A 69 -9.85 0.27 -0.73
N VAL A 70 -10.97 -0.41 -0.50
CA VAL A 70 -12.18 0.18 0.10
C VAL A 70 -11.92 0.61 1.56
N MET A 71 -11.19 -0.19 2.33
CA MET A 71 -10.79 0.17 3.70
C MET A 71 -9.91 1.44 3.69
N MET A 72 -8.92 1.53 2.81
CA MET A 72 -8.09 2.74 2.67
C MET A 72 -8.92 3.95 2.26
N ASN A 73 -9.80 3.80 1.27
CA ASN A 73 -10.72 4.84 0.83
C ASN A 73 -11.62 5.33 1.98
N PHE A 74 -12.07 4.43 2.85
CA PHE A 74 -12.82 4.77 4.07
C PHE A 74 -11.99 5.61 5.04
N PHE A 75 -10.73 5.25 5.31
CA PHE A 75 -9.84 6.04 6.18
C PHE A 75 -9.50 7.41 5.60
N VAL A 76 -9.23 7.51 4.29
CA VAL A 76 -9.02 8.79 3.59
C VAL A 76 -10.26 9.69 3.75
N GLY A 77 -11.46 9.11 3.69
CA GLY A 77 -12.71 9.82 3.95
C GLY A 77 -12.84 10.29 5.40
N LEU A 78 -12.57 9.41 6.38
CA LEU A 78 -12.63 9.75 7.81
C LEU A 78 -11.66 10.88 8.19
N LEU A 79 -10.45 10.87 7.62
CA LEU A 79 -9.44 11.91 7.84
C LEU A 79 -9.79 13.22 7.14
N ASN A 80 -10.77 13.21 6.22
CA ASN A 80 -11.00 14.27 5.24
C ASN A 80 -9.67 14.68 4.55
N ALA A 81 -8.85 13.66 4.24
CA ALA A 81 -7.51 13.85 3.70
C ALA A 81 -7.57 14.60 2.37
N ARG A 82 -6.60 15.50 2.17
CA ARG A 82 -6.52 16.39 1.01
C ARG A 82 -5.28 16.16 0.16
N SER A 83 -4.24 15.58 0.73
CA SER A 83 -3.03 15.19 0.01
C SER A 83 -2.57 13.79 0.42
N ILE A 84 -2.19 12.99 -0.57
CA ILE A 84 -1.80 11.58 -0.39
C ILE A 84 -0.46 11.31 -1.06
N LEU A 85 0.38 10.51 -0.39
CA LEU A 85 1.56 9.89 -0.97
C LEU A 85 1.34 8.38 -1.06
N GLU A 86 1.64 7.79 -2.22
CA GLU A 86 1.70 6.35 -2.43
C GLU A 86 3.12 5.95 -2.83
N ILE A 87 3.67 4.92 -2.20
CA ILE A 87 4.95 4.32 -2.52
C ILE A 87 4.70 2.86 -2.92
N GLY A 88 4.89 2.56 -4.21
CA GLY A 88 4.45 1.32 -4.84
C GLY A 88 3.07 1.48 -5.47
N THR A 89 3.04 1.72 -6.78
CA THR A 89 1.80 2.03 -7.53
C THR A 89 1.36 0.88 -8.42
N PHE A 90 2.32 0.04 -8.87
CA PHE A 90 2.08 -1.07 -9.77
C PHE A 90 1.22 -0.62 -10.97
N THR A 91 0.06 -1.25 -11.20
CA THR A 91 -0.86 -0.90 -12.30
C THR A 91 -1.96 0.10 -11.90
N GLY A 92 -1.82 0.75 -10.74
CA GLY A 92 -2.61 1.92 -10.33
C GLY A 92 -3.94 1.64 -9.63
N LEU A 93 -4.24 0.39 -9.24
CA LEU A 93 -5.51 0.05 -8.60
C LEU A 93 -5.72 0.81 -7.28
N SER A 94 -4.75 0.77 -6.36
CA SER A 94 -4.77 1.53 -5.10
C SER A 94 -4.85 3.03 -5.35
N ALA A 95 -4.02 3.56 -6.26
CA ALA A 95 -4.02 4.96 -6.66
C ALA A 95 -5.41 5.44 -7.11
N ILE A 96 -6.14 4.64 -7.88
CA ILE A 96 -7.50 4.97 -8.34
C ILE A 96 -8.48 5.05 -7.18
N TYR A 97 -8.42 4.11 -6.21
CA TYR A 97 -9.24 4.21 -5.00
C TYR A 97 -8.90 5.43 -4.15
N LEU A 98 -7.62 5.77 -4.00
CA LEU A 98 -7.15 6.91 -3.22
C LEU A 98 -7.55 8.24 -3.88
N ALA A 99 -7.33 8.38 -5.20
CA ALA A 99 -7.76 9.54 -5.98
C ALA A 99 -9.28 9.72 -5.98
N HIS A 100 -10.03 8.61 -6.05
CA HIS A 100 -11.48 8.65 -5.92
C HIS A 100 -11.92 9.11 -4.52
N ALA A 101 -11.23 8.73 -3.45
CA ALA A 101 -11.50 9.22 -2.10
C ALA A 101 -11.25 10.73 -2.00
N LEU A 102 -10.15 11.23 -2.56
CA LEU A 102 -9.84 12.67 -2.63
C LEU A 102 -10.95 13.46 -3.35
N LYS A 103 -11.40 12.97 -4.50
CA LYS A 103 -12.52 13.56 -5.25
C LYS A 103 -13.81 13.62 -4.41
N ARG A 104 -14.10 12.58 -3.61
CA ARG A 104 -15.27 12.56 -2.70
C ARG A 104 -15.13 13.53 -1.53
N ASN A 105 -13.90 13.74 -1.04
CA ASN A 105 -13.59 14.76 -0.04
C ASN A 105 -13.68 16.19 -0.60
N GLY A 106 -14.03 16.35 -1.88
CA GLY A 106 -14.16 17.66 -2.53
C GLY A 106 -12.82 18.32 -2.83
N VAL A 107 -11.74 17.55 -2.92
CA VAL A 107 -10.43 18.05 -3.34
C VAL A 107 -10.50 18.36 -4.84
N ALA A 108 -9.99 19.53 -5.23
CA ALA A 108 -9.93 19.91 -6.63
C ALA A 108 -8.84 19.10 -7.36
N PRO A 109 -9.04 18.75 -8.64
CA PRO A 109 -7.98 18.19 -9.46
C PRO A 109 -6.90 19.24 -9.79
N GLY A 110 -5.74 18.77 -10.23
CA GLY A 110 -4.63 19.59 -10.66
C GLY A 110 -3.75 20.07 -9.48
N PRO A 111 -2.64 20.76 -9.80
CA PRO A 111 -1.74 21.27 -8.78
C PRO A 111 -2.41 22.36 -7.94
N ASP A 112 -2.12 22.38 -6.64
CA ASP A 112 -2.46 23.49 -5.75
C ASP A 112 -1.46 24.66 -5.86
N ASP A 113 -1.60 25.68 -5.01
CA ASP A 113 -0.70 26.85 -4.99
C ASP A 113 0.77 26.51 -4.71
N SER A 114 1.04 25.32 -4.15
CA SER A 114 2.40 24.81 -3.92
C SER A 114 2.96 24.01 -5.11
N GLY A 115 2.14 23.78 -6.15
CA GLY A 115 2.51 23.03 -7.34
C GLY A 115 2.33 21.51 -7.20
N TYR A 116 1.82 21.03 -6.07
CA TYR A 116 1.58 19.60 -5.83
C TYR A 116 0.16 19.22 -6.24
N VAL A 117 0.04 18.08 -6.91
CA VAL A 117 -1.27 17.47 -7.18
C VAL A 117 -1.77 16.68 -5.95
N PRO A 118 -3.07 16.35 -5.87
CA PRO A 118 -3.65 15.69 -4.70
C PRO A 118 -3.02 14.35 -4.31
N LEU A 119 -2.67 13.51 -5.29
CA LEU A 119 -2.03 12.21 -5.06
C LEU A 119 -0.68 12.15 -5.78
N THR A 120 0.39 11.96 -5.01
CA THR A 120 1.73 11.67 -5.54
C THR A 120 2.02 10.18 -5.41
N CYS A 121 2.44 9.56 -6.50
CA CYS A 121 2.71 8.12 -6.61
C CYS A 121 4.19 7.91 -6.97
N LEU A 122 4.92 7.14 -6.19
CA LEU A 122 6.32 6.76 -6.44
C LEU A 122 6.42 5.28 -6.82
N ASP A 123 6.99 4.99 -7.99
CA ASP A 123 7.21 3.61 -8.42
C ASP A 123 8.40 3.53 -9.39
N MET A 124 9.24 2.51 -9.26
CA MET A 124 10.45 2.37 -10.08
C MET A 124 10.19 1.75 -11.46
N SER A 125 9.09 1.01 -11.63
CA SER A 125 8.81 0.25 -12.84
C SER A 125 8.22 1.12 -13.94
N LYS A 126 9.02 1.39 -14.98
CA LYS A 126 8.53 2.07 -16.19
C LYS A 126 7.41 1.31 -16.91
N VAL A 127 7.38 -0.02 -16.76
CA VAL A 127 6.35 -0.87 -17.38
C VAL A 127 5.06 -0.70 -16.60
N PHE A 128 5.05 -0.99 -15.30
CA PHE A 128 3.83 -0.93 -14.51
C PHE A 128 3.24 0.48 -14.48
N THR A 129 4.07 1.51 -14.31
CA THR A 129 3.62 2.91 -14.32
C THR A 129 3.04 3.38 -15.65
N ARG A 130 3.38 2.74 -16.78
CA ARG A 130 2.70 3.01 -18.07
C ARG A 130 1.25 2.53 -18.02
N HIS A 131 1.02 1.33 -17.50
CA HIS A 131 -0.33 0.77 -17.36
C HIS A 131 -1.11 1.46 -16.24
N ALA A 132 -0.46 1.89 -15.16
CA ALA A 132 -1.09 2.73 -14.14
C ALA A 132 -1.66 4.00 -14.75
N ARG A 133 -0.87 4.73 -15.56
CA ARG A 133 -1.37 5.93 -16.26
C ARG A 133 -2.58 5.63 -17.14
N GLN A 134 -2.56 4.53 -17.89
CA GLN A 134 -3.70 4.12 -18.72
C GLN A 134 -4.95 3.82 -17.89
N ASN A 135 -4.80 3.06 -16.79
CA ASN A 135 -5.91 2.71 -15.90
C ASN A 135 -6.48 3.94 -15.17
N ILE A 136 -5.62 4.88 -14.77
CA ILE A 136 -6.01 6.15 -14.16
C ILE A 136 -6.79 7.02 -15.16
N ASP A 137 -6.35 7.04 -16.42
CA ASP A 137 -7.02 7.77 -17.50
C ASP A 137 -8.41 7.21 -17.81
N ILE A 138 -8.53 5.88 -17.92
CA ILE A 138 -9.83 5.17 -18.03
C ILE A 138 -10.76 5.54 -16.86
N SER A 139 -10.19 5.77 -15.68
CA SER A 139 -10.94 6.14 -14.48
C SER A 139 -11.35 7.61 -14.43
N GLY A 140 -10.89 8.45 -15.37
CA GLY A 140 -11.15 9.88 -15.39
C GLY A 140 -10.54 10.62 -14.19
N LEU A 141 -9.39 10.15 -13.69
CA LEU A 141 -8.72 10.65 -12.49
C LEU A 141 -7.30 11.16 -12.78
N SER A 142 -6.90 11.29 -14.05
CA SER A 142 -5.56 11.73 -14.46
C SER A 142 -5.11 13.01 -13.76
N ASP A 143 -6.00 13.99 -13.61
CA ASP A 143 -5.65 15.27 -12.98
C ASP A 143 -5.50 15.19 -11.45
N TYR A 144 -5.87 14.07 -10.81
CA TYR A 144 -5.66 13.87 -9.38
C TYR A 144 -4.30 13.25 -9.05
N VAL A 145 -3.66 12.60 -10.03
CA VAL A 145 -2.54 11.67 -9.78
C VAL A 145 -1.30 12.07 -10.56
N ASN A 146 -0.19 12.28 -9.85
CA ASN A 146 1.13 12.42 -10.45
C ASN A 146 1.97 11.19 -10.14
N ILE A 147 2.35 10.45 -11.18
CA ILE A 147 3.26 9.30 -11.05
C ILE A 147 4.68 9.74 -11.38
N ILE A 148 5.55 9.67 -10.38
CA ILE A 148 6.99 9.88 -10.47
C ILE A 148 7.67 8.52 -10.63
N VAL A 149 8.37 8.33 -11.75
CA VAL A 149 9.05 7.07 -12.04
C VAL A 149 10.50 7.14 -11.62
N GLY A 150 10.86 6.39 -10.58
CA GLY A 150 12.21 6.43 -9.99
C GLY A 150 12.31 5.55 -8.75
N ASP A 151 13.53 5.45 -8.21
CA ASP A 151 13.74 4.79 -6.93
C ASP A 151 13.08 5.62 -5.83
N ALA A 152 12.00 5.10 -5.22
CA ALA A 152 11.26 5.80 -4.18
C ALA A 152 12.15 6.20 -2.99
N ARG A 153 13.26 5.49 -2.73
CA ARG A 153 14.22 5.82 -1.67
C ARG A 153 14.95 7.13 -1.93
N GLN A 154 15.02 7.56 -3.20
CA GLN A 154 15.62 8.82 -3.64
C GLN A 154 14.53 9.86 -3.92
N GLU A 155 13.48 9.48 -4.64
CA GLU A 155 12.42 10.42 -5.04
C GLU A 155 11.68 11.04 -3.85
N ILE A 156 11.56 10.30 -2.74
CA ILE A 156 10.94 10.83 -1.52
C ILE A 156 11.66 12.07 -0.96
N LEU A 157 12.96 12.21 -1.21
CA LEU A 157 13.76 13.35 -0.76
C LEU A 157 13.35 14.66 -1.48
N ASN A 158 12.81 14.54 -2.70
CA ASN A 158 12.32 15.67 -3.49
C ASN A 158 10.98 16.22 -2.99
N LEU A 159 10.31 15.51 -2.08
CA LEU A 159 9.02 15.89 -1.50
C LEU A 159 9.16 16.77 -0.24
N ASN A 160 10.39 17.12 0.14
CA ASN A 160 10.65 17.95 1.33
C ASN A 160 9.87 19.27 1.28
N GLY A 161 9.28 19.64 2.41
CA GLY A 161 8.44 20.85 2.54
C GLY A 161 6.97 20.63 2.19
N HIS A 162 6.58 19.45 1.71
CA HIS A 162 5.18 19.08 1.51
C HIS A 162 4.70 18.13 2.62
N LYS A 163 3.41 18.19 2.96
CA LYS A 163 2.79 17.31 3.96
C LYS A 163 1.62 16.55 3.35
N PHE A 164 1.54 15.27 3.70
CA PHE A 164 0.50 14.35 3.27
C PHE A 164 -0.36 13.95 4.48
N ASP A 165 -1.68 13.88 4.26
CA ASP A 165 -2.65 13.44 5.26
C ASP A 165 -2.79 11.92 5.29
N PHE A 166 -2.42 11.26 4.21
CA PHE A 166 -2.40 9.82 4.11
C PHE A 166 -1.17 9.38 3.32
N ILE A 167 -0.43 8.40 3.83
CA ILE A 167 0.73 7.81 3.14
C ILE A 167 0.53 6.31 3.07
N TYR A 168 0.48 5.74 1.88
CA TYR A 168 0.39 4.30 1.65
C TYR A 168 1.73 3.76 1.14
N ILE A 169 2.25 2.71 1.78
CA ILE A 169 3.51 2.07 1.42
C ILE A 169 3.25 0.59 1.15
N ASP A 170 3.40 0.20 -0.11
CA ASP A 170 3.31 -1.16 -0.61
C ASP A 170 4.34 -1.40 -1.72
N ALA A 171 5.60 -1.40 -1.31
CA ALA A 171 6.75 -1.52 -2.22
C ALA A 171 7.73 -2.58 -1.72
N ASP A 172 9.03 -2.38 -1.98
CA ASP A 172 10.13 -3.17 -1.45
C ASP A 172 10.14 -3.13 0.10
N LYS A 173 9.85 -4.28 0.73
CA LYS A 173 9.73 -4.43 2.19
C LYS A 173 11.05 -4.19 2.90
N ASN A 174 12.15 -4.55 2.25
CA ASN A 174 13.50 -4.28 2.74
C ASN A 174 13.79 -2.78 2.94
N SER A 175 13.13 -1.92 2.16
CA SER A 175 13.25 -0.47 2.29
C SER A 175 12.25 0.18 3.24
N TYR A 176 11.35 -0.58 3.88
CA TYR A 176 10.30 -0.01 4.75
C TYR A 176 10.86 0.85 5.87
N LYS A 177 11.92 0.39 6.56
CA LYS A 177 12.60 1.18 7.60
C LYS A 177 13.13 2.50 7.04
N LYS A 178 13.67 2.49 5.83
CA LYS A 178 14.19 3.68 5.15
C LYS A 178 13.06 4.63 4.77
N TYR A 179 11.96 4.13 4.20
CA TYR A 179 10.78 4.97 3.90
C TYR A 179 10.21 5.60 5.16
N TYR A 180 10.00 4.81 6.21
CA TYR A 180 9.52 5.28 7.51
C TYR A 180 10.38 6.41 8.07
N ASN A 181 11.70 6.21 8.14
CA ASN A 181 12.61 7.23 8.65
C ASN A 181 12.62 8.48 7.75
N SER A 182 12.72 8.34 6.42
CA SER A 182 12.66 9.48 5.50
C SER A 182 11.38 10.29 5.66
N ILE A 183 10.21 9.63 5.80
CA ILE A 183 8.92 10.30 5.99
C ILE A 183 8.91 11.12 7.29
N LEU A 184 9.42 10.55 8.38
CA LEU A 184 9.47 11.24 9.67
C LEU A 184 10.50 12.36 9.71
N ASP A 185 11.71 12.11 9.22
CA ASP A 185 12.83 13.06 9.26
C ASP A 185 12.58 14.28 8.37
N LEU A 186 11.90 14.09 7.24
CA LEU A 186 11.43 15.17 6.36
C LEU A 186 10.10 15.79 6.81
N GLY A 187 9.45 15.22 7.84
CA GLY A 187 8.17 15.70 8.34
C GLY A 187 7.03 15.63 7.32
N LEU A 188 7.03 14.61 6.44
CA LEU A 188 6.08 14.47 5.34
C LEU A 188 4.69 14.04 5.79
N LEU A 189 4.53 13.43 6.97
CA LEU A 189 3.21 13.11 7.51
C LEU A 189 2.62 14.35 8.21
N SER A 190 1.36 14.66 7.93
CA SER A 190 0.63 15.70 8.66
C SER A 190 0.34 15.25 10.10
N LYS A 191 0.11 16.20 11.01
CA LYS A 191 -0.07 15.91 12.44
C LYS A 191 -1.21 14.92 12.73
N ASN A 192 -2.29 15.02 11.95
CA ASN A 192 -3.44 14.11 12.04
C ASN A 192 -3.40 13.05 10.93
N GLY A 193 -2.27 12.92 10.23
CA GLY A 193 -2.12 12.05 9.10
C GLY A 193 -1.96 10.58 9.51
N LEU A 194 -2.24 9.71 8.56
CA LEU A 194 -2.10 8.26 8.72
C LEU A 194 -1.12 7.69 7.71
N MET A 195 -0.08 7.02 8.20
CA MET A 195 0.83 6.23 7.39
C MET A 195 0.45 4.75 7.50
N VAL A 196 0.40 4.07 6.36
CA VAL A 196 -0.09 2.70 6.23
C VAL A 196 0.94 1.85 5.50
N PHE A 197 1.44 0.81 6.15
CA PHE A 197 2.34 -0.19 5.55
C PHE A 197 1.57 -1.48 5.27
N ASP A 198 1.64 -1.95 4.02
CA ASP A 198 1.07 -3.25 3.64
C ASP A 198 2.06 -4.40 3.77
N ASN A 199 1.52 -5.60 3.93
CA ASN A 199 2.20 -6.88 4.08
C ASN A 199 3.22 -6.91 5.23
N THR A 200 2.82 -6.38 6.38
CA THR A 200 3.65 -6.34 7.61
C THR A 200 3.54 -7.60 8.46
N ALA A 201 2.57 -8.48 8.21
CA ALA A 201 2.43 -9.78 8.86
C ALA A 201 2.40 -10.91 7.83
N LEU A 202 3.39 -10.93 6.93
CA LEU A 202 3.57 -12.03 5.98
C LEU A 202 3.67 -13.36 6.70
N TRP A 203 3.17 -14.44 6.10
CA TRP A 203 3.15 -15.79 6.66
C TRP A 203 4.47 -16.30 7.29
N LYS A 204 5.65 -15.81 6.88
CA LYS A 204 6.93 -16.17 7.50
C LYS A 204 7.31 -15.32 8.72
N THR A 205 6.61 -14.22 9.02
CA THR A 205 6.88 -13.37 10.20
C THR A 205 6.63 -14.13 11.49
N VAL A 206 5.62 -15.00 11.54
CA VAL A 206 5.29 -15.79 12.74
C VAL A 206 6.42 -16.72 13.18
N GLU A 207 7.34 -17.10 12.28
CA GLU A 207 8.53 -17.88 12.65
C GLU A 207 9.53 -17.08 13.50
N PHE A 208 9.37 -15.76 13.56
CA PHE A 208 10.20 -14.82 14.32
C PHE A 208 9.48 -14.24 15.54
N MET A 209 8.24 -14.66 15.81
CA MET A 209 7.52 -14.29 17.03
C MET A 209 8.35 -14.67 18.27
N ASP A 210 8.45 -13.75 19.22
CA ASP A 210 9.25 -13.85 20.45
C ASP A 210 10.76 -14.08 20.24
N LYS A 211 11.27 -13.96 19.00
CA LYS A 211 12.71 -14.00 18.73
C LYS A 211 13.30 -12.60 18.89
N PRO A 212 14.39 -12.45 19.67
CA PRO A 212 15.11 -11.20 19.71
C PRO A 212 15.64 -10.86 18.31
N ILE A 213 15.79 -9.57 18.02
CA ILE A 213 16.62 -9.14 16.91
C ILE A 213 18.06 -9.49 17.30
N ASP A 214 18.59 -10.61 16.78
CA ASP A 214 20.01 -10.92 16.95
C ASP A 214 20.84 -9.87 16.19
N ASP A 215 21.76 -9.19 16.87
CA ASP A 215 22.65 -8.13 16.34
C ASP A 215 23.53 -8.57 15.14
N VAL A 216 23.56 -9.87 14.80
CA VAL A 216 24.58 -10.47 13.92
C VAL A 216 23.98 -11.25 12.73
N GLU A 217 22.66 -11.35 12.59
CA GLU A 217 22.02 -12.02 11.44
C GLU A 217 20.95 -11.18 10.76
N THR A 218 20.96 -9.86 10.96
CA THR A 218 20.60 -8.97 9.85
C THR A 218 21.68 -9.19 8.81
N VAL A 219 21.49 -10.21 7.96
CA VAL A 219 22.12 -10.22 6.64
C VAL A 219 21.96 -8.78 6.15
N VAL A 220 23.06 -8.15 5.77
CA VAL A 220 23.03 -6.82 5.18
C VAL A 220 22.27 -6.99 3.87
N ILE A 221 20.94 -6.97 3.96
CA ILE A 221 19.99 -7.06 2.86
C ILE A 221 19.78 -5.64 2.32
N GLU A 222 20.43 -4.62 2.86
CA GLU A 222 20.20 -3.19 2.54
C GLU A 222 20.22 -2.85 1.03
N ASP A 223 20.77 -3.72 0.17
CA ASP A 223 20.79 -3.55 -1.28
C ASP A 223 20.23 -4.71 -2.12
N ILE A 224 19.55 -5.69 -1.51
CA ILE A 224 18.88 -6.76 -2.25
C ILE A 224 17.38 -6.43 -2.38
N PRO A 225 16.83 -6.36 -3.61
CA PRO A 225 15.40 -6.19 -3.83
C PRO A 225 14.57 -7.31 -3.15
N SER A 226 13.41 -6.97 -2.58
CA SER A 226 12.52 -7.97 -1.93
C SER A 226 12.13 -9.14 -2.84
N GLU A 227 12.09 -8.95 -4.15
CA GLU A 227 11.82 -9.99 -5.15
C GLU A 227 12.91 -11.08 -5.24
N ASP A 228 14.13 -10.77 -4.83
CA ASP A 228 15.26 -11.70 -4.79
C ASP A 228 15.38 -12.43 -3.44
N LEU A 229 14.57 -12.05 -2.45
CA LEU A 229 14.59 -12.66 -1.12
C LEU A 229 13.85 -13.99 -1.09
N THR A 230 14.41 -14.95 -0.36
CA THR A 230 13.62 -16.09 0.06
C THR A 230 12.48 -15.61 0.94
N ARG A 231 11.37 -16.34 0.92
CA ARG A 231 10.20 -16.02 1.74
C ARG A 231 10.51 -15.91 3.24
N LYS A 232 11.46 -16.71 3.74
CA LYS A 232 11.93 -16.64 5.13
C LYS A 232 12.68 -15.34 5.41
N GLN A 233 13.54 -14.91 4.50
CA GLN A 233 14.23 -13.61 4.61
C GLN A 233 13.23 -12.45 4.54
N LEU A 234 12.24 -12.51 3.65
CA LEU A 234 11.19 -11.50 3.59
C LEU A 234 10.38 -11.41 4.89
N GLY A 235 10.06 -12.57 5.49
CA GLY A 235 9.44 -12.64 6.82
C GLY A 235 10.32 -12.04 7.93
N ARG A 236 11.64 -12.24 7.87
CA ARG A 236 12.59 -11.61 8.81
C ARG A 236 12.64 -10.09 8.64
N VAL A 237 12.72 -9.61 7.40
CA VAL A 237 12.72 -8.17 7.08
C VAL A 237 11.47 -7.49 7.63
N ALA A 238 10.29 -8.07 7.40
CA ALA A 238 9.04 -7.53 7.94
C ALA A 238 9.01 -7.56 9.48
N HIS A 239 9.49 -8.65 10.11
CA HIS A 239 9.63 -8.74 11.57
C HIS A 239 10.54 -7.66 12.14
N ASP A 240 11.74 -7.49 11.59
CA ASP A 240 12.71 -6.49 12.06
C ASP A 240 12.16 -5.06 11.90
N PHE A 241 11.42 -4.79 10.82
CA PHE A 241 10.70 -3.52 10.65
C PHE A 241 9.63 -3.32 11.72
N ASN A 242 8.80 -4.32 12.00
CA ASN A 242 7.74 -4.24 13.03
C ASN A 242 8.33 -3.99 14.42
N GLU A 243 9.40 -4.69 14.78
CA GLU A 243 10.11 -4.51 16.05
C GLU A 243 10.75 -3.11 16.13
N TYR A 244 11.26 -2.58 15.01
CA TYR A 244 11.79 -1.22 14.98
C TYR A 244 10.71 -0.18 15.24
N ILE A 245 9.61 -0.19 14.48
CA ILE A 245 8.58 0.87 14.58
C ILE A 245 7.77 0.79 15.88
N ARG A 246 7.56 -0.41 16.45
CA ARG A 246 6.82 -0.54 17.72
C ARG A 246 7.57 0.06 18.91
N ASN A 247 8.90 0.21 18.79
CA ASN A 247 9.77 0.79 19.80
C ASN A 247 10.17 2.24 19.49
N ASP A 248 9.68 2.83 18.40
CA ASP A 248 9.98 4.22 18.05
C ASP A 248 9.05 5.19 18.80
N SER A 249 9.62 5.98 19.71
CA SER A 249 8.89 6.93 20.55
C SER A 249 8.24 8.09 19.78
N ARG A 250 8.54 8.29 18.50
CA ARG A 250 7.96 9.37 17.68
C ARG A 250 6.54 9.05 17.23
N THR A 251 6.15 7.78 17.25
CA THR A 251 4.91 7.31 16.61
C THR A 251 4.08 6.40 17.50
N GLU A 252 2.78 6.37 17.23
CA GLU A 252 1.89 5.31 17.67
C GLU A 252 1.64 4.35 16.52
N VAL A 253 1.71 3.06 16.82
CA VAL A 253 1.64 1.98 15.83
C VAL A 253 0.58 0.96 16.23
N VAL A 254 -0.28 0.59 15.29
CA VAL A 254 -1.25 -0.50 15.43
C VAL A 254 -1.21 -1.38 14.20
N MET A 255 -0.98 -2.69 14.39
CA MET A 255 -1.05 -3.68 13.32
C MET A 255 -2.42 -4.38 13.35
N PHE A 256 -3.09 -4.41 12.20
CA PHE A 256 -4.31 -5.18 12.01
C PHE A 256 -3.99 -6.50 11.32
N PRO A 257 -4.38 -7.66 11.89
CA PRO A 257 -4.18 -8.98 11.31
C PRO A 257 -5.22 -9.28 10.22
N VAL A 258 -5.37 -8.35 9.28
CA VAL A 258 -6.22 -8.49 8.08
C VAL A 258 -5.32 -8.53 6.85
N PHE A 259 -5.79 -9.17 5.78
CA PHE A 259 -4.99 -9.38 4.56
C PHE A 259 -3.68 -10.13 4.89
N THR A 260 -2.54 -9.50 4.63
CA THR A 260 -1.20 -10.00 4.96
C THR A 260 -0.56 -9.17 6.07
N GLY A 261 -1.39 -8.55 6.92
CA GLY A 261 -1.00 -7.61 7.96
C GLY A 261 -0.87 -6.19 7.44
N VAL A 262 -1.73 -5.30 7.93
CA VAL A 262 -1.69 -3.88 7.59
C VAL A 262 -1.35 -3.10 8.86
N THR A 263 -0.26 -2.34 8.83
CA THR A 263 0.19 -1.56 9.97
C THR A 263 -0.10 -0.08 9.78
N PHE A 264 -0.79 0.50 10.74
CA PHE A 264 -1.15 1.90 10.82
C PHE A 264 -0.22 2.62 11.78
N VAL A 265 0.28 3.78 11.34
CA VAL A 265 1.23 4.61 12.06
C VAL A 265 0.74 6.05 12.04
N ARG A 266 0.73 6.69 13.21
CA ARG A 266 0.53 8.15 13.35
C ARG A 266 1.67 8.77 14.15
N VAL A 267 1.96 10.04 13.90
CA VAL A 267 2.91 10.82 14.73
C VAL A 267 2.26 11.24 16.05
N LEU A 268 3.05 11.27 17.13
CA LEU A 268 2.56 11.66 18.46
C LEU A 268 2.63 13.18 18.71
N GLU A 269 3.57 13.88 18.07
CA GLU A 269 3.80 15.33 18.24
C GLU A 269 3.80 16.09 16.90
#